data_AF-A0AAV3NKR8-F1
#
_entry.id   AF-A0AAV3NKR8-F1
#
_cell.length_a   1.000
_cell.length_b   1.000
_cell.length_c   1.000
_cell.angle_alpha   90.00
_cell.angle_beta   90.00
_cell.angle_gamma   90.00
#
_symmetry.space_group_name_H-M   'P 1'
#
loop_
_entity.id
_entity.type
_entity.pdbx_description
1 polymer ?
#
loop_
_entity_poly.entity_id
_entity_poly.type
_entity_poly.pdbx_seq_one_letter_code
_entity_poly.pdbx_strand_id
1 'polypeptide(L)'
;MCIVSSVSYSFILNGAPKGFLRPSRGILQGDPLSPYLFLLCVEGLTSMLRMMEARRALTGLKIRRGSPSVSHILFAEDTFVFCRATVEEGETFMQILEDYELASGHKVNVEKTTVSFERRTRGRSREAVMRILKMKEVEDQGKYLGLTSHISRTKKEFFKFVRKWVDERIKGWKGKLLSQPRNEVLIKAVATTIPNYVRNYFKLLLA
;
A
#
# COMPACT_ATOMS: atom_id res chain seq x y z
N MET A 1 19.76 12.57 21.94
CA MET A 1 20.63 11.74 21.08
C MET A 1 20.00 11.74 19.69
N CYS A 2 20.56 12.49 18.73
CA CYS A 2 20.00 12.56 17.37
C CYS A 2 20.73 11.52 16.51
N ILE A 3 20.02 10.47 16.09
CA ILE A 3 20.62 9.31 15.40
C ILE A 3 20.90 9.62 13.91
N VAL A 4 20.31 10.68 13.35
CA VAL A 4 20.47 11.07 11.95
C VAL A 4 20.63 12.59 11.84
N SER A 5 21.70 13.06 11.18
CA SER A 5 21.94 14.47 10.89
C SER A 5 21.47 14.85 9.48
N SER A 6 21.02 16.09 9.26
CA SER A 6 20.61 16.56 7.94
C SER A 6 21.72 16.40 6.90
N VAL A 7 21.38 15.73 5.81
CA VAL A 7 22.23 15.55 4.62
C VAL A 7 22.42 16.88 3.87
N SER A 8 23.35 16.89 2.93
CA SER A 8 23.56 18.03 2.02
C SER A 8 23.77 17.54 0.60
N TYR A 9 23.27 18.27 -0.38
CA TYR A 9 23.29 17.87 -1.79
C TYR A 9 23.97 18.92 -2.66
N SER A 10 24.55 18.47 -3.76
CA SER A 10 24.96 19.30 -4.89
C SER A 10 24.40 18.70 -6.18
N PHE A 11 24.04 19.53 -7.15
CA PHE A 11 23.49 19.06 -8.42
C PHE A 11 24.60 18.97 -9.46
N ILE A 12 24.70 17.86 -10.19
CA ILE A 12 25.63 17.78 -11.32
C ILE A 12 24.99 18.52 -12.50
N LEU A 13 25.58 19.65 -12.89
CA LEU A 13 25.19 20.43 -14.07
C LEU A 13 26.39 20.46 -15.02
N ASN A 14 26.18 19.98 -16.26
CA ASN A 14 27.23 19.88 -17.28
C ASN A 14 28.48 19.09 -16.81
N GLY A 15 28.27 18.00 -16.07
CA GLY A 15 29.35 17.14 -15.58
C GLY A 15 30.12 17.67 -14.36
N ALA A 16 29.76 18.85 -13.83
CA ALA A 16 30.37 19.41 -12.64
C ALA A 16 29.33 19.61 -11.52
N PRO A 17 29.69 19.35 -10.24
CA PRO A 17 28.82 19.68 -9.12
C PRO A 17 28.63 21.20 -9.02
N LYS A 18 27.38 21.63 -8.87
CA LYS A 18 26.96 23.02 -8.77
C LYS A 18 25.93 23.18 -7.65
N GLY A 19 26.09 24.26 -6.89
CA GLY A 19 25.22 24.60 -5.77
C GLY A 19 25.39 23.67 -4.57
N PHE A 20 24.88 24.11 -3.43
CA PHE A 20 24.80 23.32 -2.22
C PHE A 20 23.42 23.54 -1.60
N LEU A 21 22.68 22.47 -1.38
CA LEU A 21 21.35 22.51 -0.80
C LEU A 21 21.32 21.63 0.44
N ARG A 22 20.94 22.22 1.57
CA ARG A 22 20.68 21.48 2.80
C ARG A 22 19.16 21.37 2.96
N PRO A 23 18.55 20.22 2.65
CA PRO A 23 17.12 20.05 2.80
C PRO A 23 16.71 20.21 4.27
N SER A 24 15.60 20.90 4.50
CA SER A 24 14.96 20.95 5.82
C SER A 24 14.08 19.72 6.09
N ARG A 25 13.59 19.06 5.02
CA ARG A 25 12.72 17.88 5.06
C ARG A 25 12.98 16.97 3.86
N GLY A 26 12.59 15.71 4.01
CA GLY A 26 12.68 14.70 2.95
C GLY A 26 14.06 14.03 2.87
N ILE A 27 14.07 12.81 2.34
CA ILE A 27 15.27 12.02 2.10
C ILE A 27 15.40 11.83 0.59
N LEU A 28 16.63 11.77 0.08
CA LEU A 28 16.90 11.63 -1.34
C LEU A 28 16.29 10.32 -1.89
N GLN A 29 15.52 10.42 -2.95
CA GLN A 29 15.05 9.25 -3.68
C GLN A 29 16.23 8.58 -4.40
N GLY A 30 16.39 7.27 -4.18
CA GLY A 30 17.52 6.50 -4.73
C GLY A 30 18.72 6.40 -3.80
N ASP A 31 18.70 7.06 -2.64
CA ASP A 31 19.65 6.77 -1.56
C ASP A 31 19.30 5.40 -0.94
N PRO A 32 20.27 4.47 -0.83
CA PRO A 32 20.05 3.12 -0.29
C PRO A 32 19.56 3.10 1.17
N LEU A 33 19.75 4.17 1.94
CA LEU A 33 19.29 4.27 3.33
C LEU A 33 17.86 4.78 3.47
N SER A 34 17.35 5.54 2.49
CA SER A 34 16.00 6.14 2.52
C SER A 34 14.90 5.13 2.83
N PRO A 35 14.88 3.91 2.26
CA PRO A 35 13.84 2.93 2.56
C PRO A 35 13.83 2.49 4.03
N TYR A 36 15.01 2.35 4.65
CA TYR A 36 15.12 1.91 6.05
C TYR A 36 14.69 3.02 7.01
N LEU A 37 15.08 4.26 6.72
CA LEU A 37 14.64 5.41 7.50
C LEU A 37 13.12 5.60 7.41
N PHE A 38 12.54 5.40 6.22
CA PHE A 38 11.09 5.40 6.04
C PHE A 38 10.41 4.32 6.87
N LEU A 39 10.93 3.08 6.86
CA LEU A 39 10.39 1.98 7.68
C LEU A 39 10.43 2.30 9.18
N LEU A 40 11.51 2.92 9.67
CA LEU A 40 11.60 3.35 11.08
C LEU A 40 10.52 4.38 11.43
N CYS A 41 10.23 5.33 10.54
CA CYS A 41 9.15 6.29 10.76
C CYS A 41 7.78 5.59 10.78
N VAL A 42 7.52 4.70 9.83
CA VAL A 42 6.24 3.96 9.72
C VAL A 42 6.04 2.95 10.87
N GLU A 43 7.11 2.45 11.49
CA GLU A 43 7.00 1.63 12.71
C GLU A 43 6.31 2.40 13.85
N GLY A 44 6.45 3.73 13.90
CA GLY A 44 5.69 4.57 14.83
C GLY A 44 4.18 4.44 14.64
N LEU A 45 3.70 4.55 13.39
CA LEU A 45 2.28 4.35 13.05
C LEU A 45 1.83 2.93 13.40
N THR A 46 2.64 1.93 13.04
CA THR A 46 2.40 0.51 13.34
C THR A 46 2.24 0.27 14.84
N SER A 47 3.12 0.87 15.65
CA SER A 47 3.07 0.77 17.10
C SER A 47 1.81 1.40 17.69
N MET A 48 1.42 2.59 17.22
CA MET A 48 0.19 3.25 17.66
C MET A 48 -1.06 2.43 17.33
N LEU A 49 -1.15 1.88 16.13
CA LEU A 49 -2.26 1.01 15.72
C LEU A 49 -2.33 -0.25 16.59
N ARG A 50 -1.19 -0.93 16.82
CA ARG A 50 -1.11 -2.11 17.71
C ARG A 50 -1.49 -1.78 19.14
N MET A 51 -1.07 -0.62 19.64
CA MET A 51 -1.41 -0.17 20.99
C MET A 51 -2.92 0.04 21.14
N MET A 52 -3.56 0.71 20.18
CA MET A 52 -5.01 0.93 20.22
C MET A 52 -5.80 -0.37 20.01
N GLU A 53 -5.28 -1.30 19.22
CA GLU A 53 -5.82 -2.65 19.09
C GLU A 53 -5.72 -3.44 20.41
N ALA A 54 -4.57 -3.41 21.08
CA ALA A 54 -4.38 -4.06 22.38
C ALA A 54 -5.30 -3.49 23.47
N ARG A 55 -5.58 -2.19 23.41
CA ARG A 55 -6.55 -1.50 24.28
C ARG A 55 -8.01 -1.74 23.90
N ARG A 56 -8.29 -2.49 22.84
CA ARG A 56 -9.63 -2.72 22.26
C ARG A 56 -10.33 -1.44 21.78
N ALA A 57 -9.58 -0.36 21.57
CA ALA A 57 -10.05 0.87 20.96
C ALA A 57 -10.08 0.75 19.43
N LEU A 58 -9.32 -0.18 18.85
CA LEU A 58 -9.47 -0.64 17.47
C LEU A 58 -9.72 -2.14 17.45
N THR A 59 -10.66 -2.61 16.63
CA THR A 59 -10.98 -4.05 16.56
C THR A 59 -10.04 -4.83 15.63
N GLY A 60 -9.56 -4.20 14.56
CA GLY A 60 -8.87 -4.90 13.48
C GLY A 60 -9.78 -5.85 12.68
N LEU A 61 -9.19 -6.56 11.72
CA LEU A 61 -9.85 -7.59 10.92
C LEU A 61 -9.48 -8.99 11.44
N LYS A 62 -10.49 -9.87 11.61
CA LYS A 62 -10.28 -11.29 11.94
C LYS A 62 -10.84 -12.17 10.83
N ILE A 63 -10.03 -13.09 10.32
CA ILE A 63 -10.45 -14.03 9.26
C ILE A 63 -11.42 -15.07 9.82
N ARG A 64 -11.19 -15.52 11.06
CA ARG A 64 -12.04 -16.50 11.77
C ARG A 64 -12.14 -16.13 13.26
N ARG A 65 -13.21 -16.58 13.92
CA ARG A 65 -13.28 -16.58 15.39
C ARG A 65 -12.06 -17.29 15.96
N GLY A 66 -11.36 -16.65 16.90
CA GLY A 66 -10.13 -17.17 17.50
C GLY A 66 -8.85 -16.92 16.71
N SER A 67 -8.91 -16.39 15.48
CA SER A 67 -7.71 -15.95 14.76
C SER A 67 -7.16 -14.63 15.34
N PRO A 68 -5.84 -14.38 15.24
CA PRO A 68 -5.28 -13.06 15.50
C PRO A 68 -6.00 -12.00 14.66
N SER A 69 -6.23 -10.84 15.25
CA SER A 69 -6.67 -9.68 14.48
C SER A 69 -5.49 -9.05 13.74
N VAL A 70 -5.81 -8.44 12.61
CA VAL A 70 -4.88 -7.64 11.82
C VAL A 70 -5.45 -6.22 11.79
N SER A 71 -4.83 -5.29 12.51
CA SER A 71 -5.20 -3.88 12.46
C SER A 71 -4.76 -3.18 11.17
N HIS A 72 -3.66 -3.60 10.55
CA HIS A 72 -3.14 -2.95 9.34
C HIS A 72 -2.21 -3.84 8.52
N ILE A 73 -2.04 -3.48 7.25
CA ILE A 73 -1.05 -4.06 6.33
C ILE A 73 -0.30 -2.89 5.67
N LEU A 74 1.02 -2.99 5.63
CA LEU A 74 1.92 -1.94 5.15
C LEU A 74 2.83 -2.49 4.07
N PHE A 75 2.95 -1.76 2.95
CA PHE A 75 3.98 -2.00 1.95
C PHE A 75 4.42 -0.67 1.34
N ALA A 76 5.68 -0.29 1.59
CA ALA A 76 6.20 1.01 1.19
C ALA A 76 5.22 2.13 1.58
N GLU A 77 4.76 2.92 0.62
CA GLU A 77 3.85 4.05 0.84
C GLU A 77 2.37 3.64 0.99
N ASP A 78 2.00 2.40 0.66
CA ASP A 78 0.61 1.94 0.68
C ASP A 78 0.26 1.27 2.01
N THR A 79 -0.73 1.84 2.70
CA THR A 79 -1.21 1.37 4.01
C THR A 79 -2.69 1.02 3.96
N PHE A 80 -3.04 -0.20 4.39
CA PHE A 80 -4.40 -0.54 4.77
C PHE A 80 -4.55 -0.54 6.27
N VAL A 81 -5.61 0.07 6.76
CA VAL A 81 -6.02 -0.01 8.16
C VAL A 81 -7.41 -0.61 8.22
N PHE A 82 -7.59 -1.56 9.13
CA PHE A 82 -8.83 -2.27 9.36
C PHE A 82 -9.38 -1.87 10.73
N CYS A 83 -10.61 -1.40 10.74
CA CYS A 83 -11.35 -1.08 11.95
C CYS A 83 -12.83 -1.37 11.73
N ARG A 84 -13.59 -1.40 12.82
CA ARG A 84 -15.04 -1.55 12.75
C ARG A 84 -15.66 -0.22 12.37
N ALA A 85 -16.72 -0.28 11.57
CA ALA A 85 -17.45 0.90 11.11
C ALA A 85 -18.34 1.50 12.22
N THR A 86 -17.71 2.04 13.27
CA THR A 86 -18.32 2.68 14.43
C THR A 86 -17.73 4.07 14.65
N VAL A 87 -18.48 4.98 15.24
CA VAL A 87 -18.04 6.37 15.49
C VAL A 87 -16.76 6.38 16.33
N GLU A 88 -16.74 5.55 17.38
CA GLU A 88 -15.65 5.48 18.36
C GLU A 88 -14.33 5.02 17.72
N GLU A 89 -14.38 4.02 16.84
CA GLU A 89 -13.19 3.54 16.12
C GLU A 89 -12.77 4.52 15.01
N GLY A 90 -13.71 5.22 14.40
CA GLY A 90 -13.43 6.28 13.42
C GLY A 90 -12.69 7.47 14.04
N GLU A 91 -13.14 7.93 15.22
CA GLU A 91 -12.48 8.98 15.99
C GLU A 91 -11.10 8.53 16.46
N THR A 92 -11.00 7.30 16.99
CA THR A 92 -9.73 6.70 17.39
C THR A 92 -8.74 6.65 16.23
N PHE A 93 -9.20 6.29 15.03
CA PHE A 93 -8.35 6.26 13.85
C PHE A 93 -7.86 7.65 13.45
N MET A 94 -8.74 8.66 13.45
CA MET A 94 -8.34 10.04 13.17
C MET A 94 -7.32 10.56 14.18
N GLN A 95 -7.50 10.26 15.48
CA GLN A 95 -6.53 10.63 16.51
C GLN A 95 -5.15 10.01 16.26
N ILE A 96 -5.11 8.72 15.87
CA ILE A 96 -3.84 8.06 15.53
C ILE A 96 -3.15 8.75 14.35
N LEU A 97 -3.90 9.17 13.33
CA LEU A 97 -3.33 9.90 12.20
C LEU A 97 -2.78 11.25 12.65
N GLU A 98 -3.51 12.01 13.46
CA GLU A 98 -3.07 13.31 13.97
C GLU A 98 -1.80 13.19 14.83
N ASP A 99 -1.78 12.23 15.76
CA ASP A 99 -0.62 11.95 16.62
C ASP A 99 0.60 11.54 15.78
N TYR A 100 0.39 10.71 14.76
CA TYR A 100 1.43 10.29 13.84
C TYR A 100 1.99 11.44 13.01
N GLU A 101 1.12 12.29 12.45
CA GLU A 101 1.53 13.45 11.67
C GLU A 101 2.34 14.43 12.53
N LEU A 102 1.92 14.64 13.79
CA LEU A 102 2.62 15.50 14.73
C LEU A 102 3.99 14.94 15.11
N ALA A 103 4.08 13.64 15.38
CA ALA A 103 5.32 13.00 15.83
C ALA A 103 6.33 12.79 14.70
N SER A 104 5.87 12.44 13.49
CA SER A 104 6.74 12.12 12.35
C SER A 104 7.00 13.31 11.42
N GLY A 105 6.12 14.32 11.43
CA GLY A 105 6.12 15.39 10.44
C GLY A 105 5.61 14.96 9.06
N HIS A 106 5.17 13.71 8.89
CA HIS A 106 4.47 13.26 7.69
C HIS A 106 3.05 13.85 7.64
N LYS A 107 2.49 13.95 6.44
CA LYS A 107 1.09 14.31 6.23
C LYS A 107 0.39 13.23 5.44
N VAL A 108 -0.74 12.77 5.96
CA VAL A 108 -1.62 11.83 5.28
C VAL A 108 -2.32 12.57 4.16
N ASN A 109 -2.28 11.99 2.96
CA ASN A 109 -2.97 12.56 1.82
C ASN A 109 -4.43 12.08 1.82
N VAL A 110 -5.30 12.81 2.52
CA VAL A 110 -6.73 12.49 2.63
C VAL A 110 -7.43 12.42 1.27
N GLU A 111 -6.98 13.18 0.27
CA GLU A 111 -7.55 13.14 -1.09
C GLU A 111 -7.26 11.81 -1.82
N LYS A 112 -6.10 11.19 -1.51
CA LYS A 112 -5.71 9.88 -2.03
C LYS A 112 -6.20 8.74 -1.15
N THR A 113 -6.51 8.99 0.12
CA THR A 113 -7.01 7.98 1.04
C THR A 113 -8.47 7.64 0.74
N THR A 114 -8.76 6.35 0.60
CA THR A 114 -10.08 5.84 0.28
C THR A 114 -10.62 4.91 1.35
N VAL A 115 -11.93 4.95 1.57
CA VAL A 115 -12.64 4.09 2.53
C VAL A 115 -13.57 3.16 1.77
N SER A 116 -13.60 1.89 2.19
CA SER A 116 -14.50 0.87 1.65
C SER A 116 -15.15 0.14 2.81
N PHE A 117 -16.45 -0.09 2.72
CA PHE A 117 -17.19 -0.81 3.76
C PHE A 117 -17.59 -2.19 3.28
N GLU A 118 -17.66 -3.14 4.22
CA GLU A 118 -18.27 -4.43 3.93
C GLU A 118 -19.75 -4.25 3.55
N ARG A 119 -20.25 -5.08 2.64
CA ARG A 119 -21.66 -5.04 2.16
C ARG A 119 -22.70 -5.11 3.28
N ARG A 120 -22.35 -5.66 4.44
CA ARG A 120 -23.24 -5.83 5.60
C ARG A 120 -23.26 -4.61 6.53
N THR A 121 -22.44 -3.60 6.27
CA THR A 121 -22.39 -2.39 7.10
C THR A 121 -23.70 -1.62 6.97
N ARG A 122 -24.30 -1.26 8.10
CA ARG A 122 -25.56 -0.50 8.12
C ARG A 122 -25.34 0.93 7.60
N GLY A 123 -26.27 1.44 6.79
CA GLY A 123 -26.19 2.79 6.21
C GLY A 123 -25.93 3.90 7.23
N ARG A 124 -26.65 3.89 8.36
CA ARG A 124 -26.44 4.87 9.44
C ARG A 124 -25.02 4.86 10.02
N SER A 125 -24.42 3.67 10.18
CA SER A 125 -23.05 3.53 10.69
C SER A 125 -22.04 4.06 9.69
N ARG A 126 -22.22 3.70 8.41
CA ARG A 126 -21.41 4.15 7.28
C ARG A 126 -21.42 5.67 7.16
N GLU A 127 -22.59 6.29 7.17
CA GLU A 127 -22.75 7.75 7.14
C GLU A 127 -22.14 8.46 8.35
N ALA A 128 -22.24 7.87 9.55
CA ALA A 128 -21.63 8.42 10.75
C ALA A 128 -20.10 8.41 10.67
N VAL A 129 -19.51 7.28 10.26
CA VAL A 129 -18.06 7.14 10.07
C VAL A 129 -17.55 8.05 8.97
N MET A 130 -18.25 8.15 7.84
CA MET A 130 -17.83 9.00 6.72
C MET A 130 -17.80 10.49 7.08
N ARG A 131 -18.68 10.95 7.98
CA ARG A 131 -18.65 12.33 8.51
C ARG A 131 -17.39 12.64 9.32
N ILE A 132 -16.84 11.62 9.98
CA ILE A 132 -15.61 11.72 10.79
C ILE A 132 -14.38 11.67 9.88
N LEU A 133 -14.31 10.66 9.01
CA LEU A 133 -13.14 10.41 8.18
C LEU A 133 -12.95 11.45 7.07
N LYS A 134 -14.04 11.98 6.50
CA LYS A 134 -14.02 12.95 5.39
C LYS A 134 -13.18 12.49 4.18
N MET A 135 -13.02 11.19 4.01
CA MET A 135 -12.28 10.55 2.93
C MET A 135 -13.22 10.18 1.78
N LYS A 136 -12.65 9.83 0.62
CA LYS A 136 -13.44 9.36 -0.52
C LYS A 136 -13.90 7.93 -0.28
N GLU A 137 -15.20 7.70 -0.41
CA GLU A 137 -15.73 6.35 -0.40
C GLU A 137 -15.59 5.66 -1.77
N VAL A 138 -15.21 4.39 -1.75
CA VAL A 138 -15.12 3.52 -2.93
C VAL A 138 -15.76 2.16 -2.64
N GLU A 139 -16.35 1.54 -3.67
CA GLU A 139 -16.90 0.19 -3.54
C GLU A 139 -15.82 -0.88 -3.40
N ASP A 140 -14.65 -0.66 -4.00
CA ASP A 140 -13.49 -1.53 -3.95
C ASP A 140 -12.21 -0.70 -3.83
N GLN A 141 -11.28 -1.16 -3.00
CA GLN A 141 -9.96 -0.54 -2.80
C GLN A 141 -9.03 -0.78 -4.00
N GLY A 142 -9.52 -1.46 -5.04
CA GLY A 142 -8.85 -1.61 -6.33
C GLY A 142 -7.74 -2.65 -6.30
N LYS A 143 -6.50 -2.20 -6.46
CA LYS A 143 -5.33 -3.08 -6.51
C LYS A 143 -4.37 -2.77 -5.38
N TYR A 144 -3.99 -3.80 -4.64
CA TYR A 144 -2.87 -3.76 -3.70
C TYR A 144 -1.73 -4.61 -4.22
N LEU A 145 -0.52 -4.07 -4.32
CA LEU A 145 0.64 -4.78 -4.88
C LEU A 145 0.39 -5.33 -6.30
N GLY A 146 -0.47 -4.66 -7.06
CA GLY A 146 -0.90 -5.09 -8.40
C GLY A 146 -1.96 -6.20 -8.42
N LEU A 147 -2.39 -6.69 -7.26
CA LEU A 147 -3.38 -7.75 -7.09
C LEU A 147 -4.73 -7.16 -6.72
N THR A 148 -5.82 -7.72 -7.24
CA THR A 148 -7.18 -7.23 -6.97
C THR A 148 -7.59 -7.55 -5.53
N SER A 149 -8.10 -6.56 -4.79
CA SER A 149 -8.69 -6.75 -3.46
C SER A 149 -10.01 -7.54 -3.49
N HIS A 150 -10.70 -7.55 -4.64
CA HIS A 150 -11.97 -8.25 -4.81
C HIS A 150 -11.82 -9.77 -5.02
N ILE A 151 -12.41 -10.57 -4.14
CA ILE A 151 -12.53 -12.02 -4.28
C ILE A 151 -13.77 -12.33 -5.14
N SER A 152 -13.56 -12.81 -6.38
CA SER A 152 -14.69 -13.24 -7.23
C SER A 152 -15.27 -14.58 -6.77
N ARG A 153 -16.53 -14.83 -7.11
CA ARG A 153 -17.23 -16.10 -6.87
C ARG A 153 -16.55 -17.28 -7.57
N THR A 154 -15.87 -17.04 -8.70
CA THR A 154 -15.15 -18.09 -9.44
C THR A 154 -13.65 -17.81 -9.52
N LYS A 155 -12.84 -18.88 -9.43
CA LYS A 155 -11.38 -18.79 -9.61
C LYS A 155 -11.01 -18.18 -10.97
N LYS A 156 -11.75 -18.52 -12.04
CA LYS A 156 -11.50 -18.03 -13.40
C LYS A 156 -11.69 -16.52 -13.52
N GLU A 157 -12.75 -15.97 -12.94
CA GLU A 157 -12.97 -14.53 -12.93
C GLU A 157 -11.97 -13.82 -12.02
N PHE A 158 -11.66 -14.41 -10.87
CA PHE A 158 -10.67 -13.87 -9.94
C PHE A 158 -9.30 -13.72 -10.61
N PHE A 159 -8.82 -14.71 -11.37
CA PHE A 159 -7.52 -14.64 -12.06
C PHE A 159 -7.55 -13.99 -13.45
N LYS A 160 -8.69 -13.41 -13.88
CA LYS A 160 -8.80 -12.74 -15.18
C LYS A 160 -7.80 -11.57 -15.31
N PHE A 161 -7.47 -10.90 -14.21
CA PHE A 161 -6.48 -9.82 -14.20
C PHE A 161 -5.08 -10.31 -14.58
N VAL A 162 -4.71 -11.55 -14.24
CA VAL A 162 -3.38 -12.12 -14.54
C VAL A 162 -3.18 -12.19 -16.04
N ARG A 163 -4.18 -12.70 -16.76
CA ARG A 163 -4.16 -12.75 -18.23
C ARG A 163 -4.06 -11.35 -18.83
N LYS A 164 -4.89 -10.42 -18.34
CA LYS A 164 -4.86 -9.02 -18.81
C LYS A 164 -3.49 -8.38 -18.59
N TRP A 165 -2.85 -8.65 -17.45
CA TRP A 165 -1.53 -8.12 -17.12
C TRP A 165 -0.43 -8.67 -18.04
N VAL A 166 -0.47 -9.97 -18.34
CA VAL A 166 0.43 -10.59 -19.33
C VAL A 166 0.20 -9.99 -20.72
N ASP A 167 -1.07 -9.87 -21.14
CA ASP A 167 -1.43 -9.29 -22.45
C ASP A 167 -0.96 -7.84 -22.59
N GLU A 168 -1.10 -7.01 -21.56
CA GLU A 168 -0.64 -5.61 -21.55
C GLU A 168 0.89 -5.51 -21.70
N ARG A 169 1.64 -6.39 -21.03
CA ARG A 169 3.10 -6.43 -21.14
C ARG A 169 3.55 -6.88 -22.53
N ILE A 170 2.91 -7.91 -23.09
CA ILE A 170 3.24 -8.42 -24.43
C ILE A 170 2.86 -7.41 -25.51
N LYS A 171 1.70 -6.75 -25.39
CA LYS A 171 1.26 -5.70 -26.33
C LYS A 171 2.27 -4.56 -26.44
N GLY A 172 2.93 -4.18 -25.33
CA GLY A 172 3.98 -3.16 -25.32
C GLY A 172 5.24 -3.51 -26.14
N TRP A 173 5.35 -4.74 -26.63
CA TRP A 173 6.46 -5.19 -27.49
C TRP A 173 6.04 -5.45 -28.93
N LYS A 174 4.74 -5.44 -29.21
CA LYS A 174 4.20 -5.59 -30.56
C LYS A 174 4.61 -4.34 -31.37
N GLY A 175 5.46 -4.54 -32.39
CA GLY A 175 6.01 -3.45 -33.22
C GLY A 175 7.45 -3.04 -32.90
N LYS A 176 8.09 -3.64 -31.88
CA LYS A 176 9.56 -3.55 -31.74
C LYS A 176 10.21 -4.53 -32.72
N LEU A 177 11.30 -4.10 -33.38
CA LEU A 177 12.10 -4.94 -34.30
C LEU A 177 12.86 -6.03 -33.52
N LEU A 178 12.12 -7.01 -33.03
CA LEU A 178 12.63 -8.15 -32.26
C LEU A 178 12.64 -9.39 -33.15
N SER A 179 13.74 -10.12 -33.14
CA SER A 179 13.83 -11.42 -33.80
C SER A 179 12.91 -12.43 -33.11
N GLN A 180 12.49 -13.45 -33.86
CA GLN A 180 11.61 -14.51 -33.36
C GLN A 180 12.13 -15.19 -32.07
N PRO A 181 13.43 -15.55 -31.95
CA PRO A 181 13.95 -16.13 -30.71
C PRO A 181 13.89 -15.17 -29.51
N ARG A 182 14.15 -13.87 -29.73
CA ARG A 182 14.04 -12.86 -28.66
C ARG A 182 12.61 -12.67 -28.21
N ASN A 183 11.65 -12.66 -29.14
CA ASN A 183 10.23 -12.60 -28.82
C ASN A 183 9.78 -13.81 -28.00
N GLU A 184 10.20 -15.01 -28.38
CA GLU A 184 9.88 -16.24 -27.64
C GLU A 184 10.39 -16.19 -26.19
N VAL A 185 11.65 -15.82 -26.00
CA VAL A 185 12.26 -15.70 -24.66
C VAL A 185 11.53 -14.67 -23.80
N LEU A 186 11.20 -13.50 -24.36
CA LEU A 186 10.49 -12.44 -23.64
C LEU A 186 9.06 -12.85 -23.26
N ILE A 187 8.33 -13.50 -24.17
CA ILE A 187 6.98 -14.01 -23.91
C ILE A 187 7.03 -15.05 -22.79
N LYS A 188 7.95 -16.03 -22.87
CA LYS A 188 8.12 -17.05 -21.82
C LYS A 188 8.47 -16.40 -20.48
N ALA A 189 9.39 -15.45 -20.45
CA ALA A 189 9.77 -14.75 -19.22
C ALA A 189 8.56 -14.09 -18.54
N VAL A 190 7.72 -13.36 -19.28
CA VAL A 190 6.53 -12.70 -18.71
C VAL A 190 5.43 -13.69 -18.34
N ALA A 191 5.12 -14.62 -19.24
CA ALA A 191 4.08 -15.62 -19.02
C ALA A 191 4.39 -16.57 -17.85
N THR A 192 5.67 -16.70 -17.46
CA THR A 192 6.08 -17.46 -16.28
C THR A 192 6.17 -16.59 -15.03
N THR A 193 6.80 -15.41 -15.09
CA THR A 193 7.04 -14.58 -13.90
C THR A 193 5.78 -14.01 -13.27
N ILE A 194 4.83 -13.51 -14.07
CA ILE A 194 3.60 -12.90 -13.54
C ILE A 194 2.73 -13.93 -12.82
N PRO A 195 2.43 -15.11 -13.41
CA PRO A 195 1.71 -16.15 -12.68
C PRO A 195 2.47 -16.69 -11.47
N ASN A 196 3.81 -16.79 -11.53
CA ASN A 196 4.61 -17.18 -10.37
C ASN A 196 4.46 -16.19 -9.20
N TYR A 197 4.51 -14.89 -9.48
CA TYR A 197 4.30 -13.84 -8.48
C TYR A 197 2.91 -13.96 -7.83
N VAL A 198 1.86 -14.08 -8.65
CA VAL A 198 0.48 -14.24 -8.17
C VAL A 198 0.31 -15.54 -7.36
N ARG A 199 0.93 -16.64 -7.80
CA ARG A 199 0.91 -17.92 -7.10
C ARG A 199 1.51 -17.83 -5.71
N ASN A 200 2.67 -17.18 -5.58
CA ASN A 200 3.35 -17.00 -4.31
C ASN A 200 2.49 -16.23 -3.30
N TYR A 201 1.73 -15.24 -3.78
CA TYR A 201 0.85 -14.44 -2.93
C TYR A 201 -0.39 -15.19 -2.48
N PHE A 202 -1.07 -15.91 -3.40
CA PHE A 202 -2.33 -16.59 -3.08
C PHE A 202 -2.17 -18.02 -2.54
N LYS A 203 -0.94 -18.49 -2.30
CA LYS A 203 -0.62 -19.89 -1.92
C LYS A 203 -1.46 -20.89 -2.72
N LEU A 204 -1.55 -20.69 -4.04
CA LEU A 204 -2.25 -21.63 -4.91
C LEU A 204 -1.41 -22.91 -4.96
N LEU A 205 -1.82 -23.93 -4.21
CA LEU A 205 -1.28 -25.28 -4.35
C LEU A 205 -1.52 -25.72 -5.79
N LEU A 206 -0.42 -26.06 -6.47
CA LEU A 206 -0.46 -26.85 -7.69
C LEU A 206 -1.07 -28.20 -7.29
N ALA A 207 -2.34 -28.41 -7.64
CA ALA A 207 -2.92 -29.74 -7.75
C ALA A 207 -2.91 -30.11 -9.23
#